data_AF-A0A699VNL1-F1
#
_entry.id   AF-A0A699VNL1-F1
#
_cell.length_a   1.000
_cell.length_b   1.000
_cell.length_c   1.000
_cell.angle_alpha   90.00
_cell.angle_beta   90.00
_cell.angle_gamma   90.00
#
_symmetry.space_group_name_H-M   'P 1'
#
loop_
_entity.id
_entity.type
_entity.pdbx_description
1 polymer ?
#
loop_
_entity_poly.entity_id
_entity_poly.type
_entity_poly.pdbx_seq_one_letter_code
_entity_poly.pdbx_strand_id
1 'polypeptide(L)'
;MNWEAYYRTRLVWLLVVTVRRKGFYQMDVKTAFLNGNLRDEVYVSQPDGFVDSDNPNHVYKLKKALYRLKQAPRAWYDMLSSFLLSQDFSKGSVDPTLFIRRNSNDLLLV
;
A
#
# COMPACT_ATOMS: atom_id res chain seq x y z
N MET A 1 12.32 21.29 7.38
CA MET A 1 11.51 20.29 6.64
C MET A 1 10.47 19.75 7.61
N ASN A 2 9.21 20.15 7.45
CA ASN A 2 8.18 19.96 8.47
C ASN A 2 7.47 18.61 8.24
N TRP A 3 7.83 17.61 9.04
CA TRP A 3 7.38 16.22 8.90
C TRP A 3 5.86 16.05 9.12
N GLU A 4 5.21 17.01 9.77
CA GLU A 4 3.76 17.03 10.03
C GLU A 4 2.91 17.16 8.74
N ALA A 5 3.45 17.73 7.67
CA ALA A 5 2.75 17.82 6.39
C ALA A 5 2.84 16.52 5.55
N TYR A 6 3.75 15.60 5.91
CA TYR A 6 4.04 14.39 5.15
C TYR A 6 2.95 13.31 5.29
N TYR A 7 2.17 13.36 6.37
CA TYR A 7 1.08 12.42 6.64
C TYR A 7 -0.25 12.80 5.95
N ARG A 8 -0.34 13.97 5.31
CA ARG A 8 -1.64 14.54 4.90
C ARG A 8 -2.04 14.33 3.44
N THR A 9 -1.17 13.78 2.59
CA THR A 9 -1.49 13.64 1.15
C THR A 9 -1.53 12.18 0.71
N ARG A 10 -2.75 11.64 0.82
CA ARG A 10 -3.29 10.37 0.30
C ARG A 10 -3.00 9.11 1.13
N LEU A 11 -3.74 9.08 2.24
CA LEU A 11 -4.12 7.95 3.08
C LEU A 11 -4.66 6.81 2.21
N VAL A 12 -4.08 5.61 2.31
CA VAL A 12 -4.68 4.41 1.73
C VAL A 12 -5.64 3.85 2.77
N TRP A 13 -6.90 4.24 2.62
CA TRP A 13 -7.98 3.77 3.47
C TRP A 13 -8.42 2.38 3.01
N LEU A 14 -8.45 1.43 3.93
CA LEU A 14 -9.18 0.18 3.76
C LEU A 14 -10.56 0.33 4.38
N LEU A 15 -11.59 -0.01 3.63
CA LEU A 15 -12.98 0.17 3.99
C LEU A 15 -13.62 -1.19 4.15
N VAL A 16 -13.73 -1.68 5.38
CA VAL A 16 -14.30 -3.00 5.64
C VAL A 16 -15.76 -2.87 6.03
N VAL A 17 -16.65 -3.42 5.22
CA VAL A 17 -18.10 -3.40 5.47
C VAL A 17 -18.59 -4.80 5.77
N THR A 18 -19.36 -4.91 6.87
CA THR A 18 -20.09 -6.12 7.24
C THR A 18 -21.58 -5.90 7.00
N VAL A 19 -22.14 -6.54 5.97
CA VAL A 19 -23.54 -6.28 5.54
C VAL A 19 -24.55 -6.73 6.60
N ARG A 20 -24.23 -7.79 7.35
CA ARG A 20 -25.12 -8.38 8.36
C ARG A 20 -24.95 -7.76 9.75
N ARG A 21 -23.74 -7.39 10.14
CA ARG A 21 -23.46 -6.74 11.43
C ARG A 21 -23.66 -5.22 11.43
N LYS A 22 -24.09 -4.63 10.29
CA LYS A 22 -24.31 -3.18 10.10
C LYS A 22 -23.11 -2.32 10.56
N GLY A 23 -21.91 -2.89 10.51
CA GLY A 23 -20.68 -2.26 10.97
C GLY A 23 -19.84 -1.86 9.77
N PHE A 24 -19.44 -0.59 9.75
CA PHE A 24 -18.47 -0.02 8.84
C PHE A 24 -17.18 0.26 9.63
N TYR A 25 -16.06 -0.29 9.16
CA TYR A 25 -14.75 -0.05 9.75
C TYR A 25 -13.85 0.59 8.70
N GLN A 26 -13.34 1.77 9.01
CA GLN A 26 -12.32 2.42 8.21
C GLN A 26 -10.98 2.30 8.93
N MET A 27 -9.99 1.76 8.23
CA MET A 27 -8.64 1.62 8.75
C MET A 27 -7.68 2.41 7.87
N ASP A 28 -6.82 3.21 8.51
CA ASP A 28 -5.68 3.84 7.85
C ASP A 28 -4.45 2.94 8.01
N VAL A 29 -3.90 2.50 6.88
CA VAL A 29 -2.69 1.66 6.90
C VAL A 29 -1.47 2.57 6.90
N LYS A 30 -0.90 2.77 8.09
CA LYS A 30 0.39 3.46 8.23
C LYS A 30 1.45 2.73 7.40
N THR A 31 2.26 3.49 6.67
CA THR A 31 3.39 2.97 5.87
C THR A 31 3.01 1.96 4.77
N ALA A 32 1.78 1.99 4.26
CA ALA A 32 1.28 1.08 3.21
C ALA A 32 2.27 0.90 2.04
N PHE A 33 2.85 1.98 1.53
CA PHE A 33 3.81 1.90 0.40
C PHE A 33 5.08 1.13 0.74
N LEU A 34 5.56 1.19 1.98
CA LEU A 34 6.77 0.45 2.40
C LEU A 34 6.55 -1.07 2.38
N ASN A 35 5.31 -1.54 2.38
CA ASN A 35 4.98 -2.95 2.22
C ASN A 35 4.92 -3.39 0.75
N GLY A 36 4.73 -2.45 -0.19
CA GLY A 36 4.72 -2.73 -1.62
C GLY A 36 6.11 -3.08 -2.14
N ASN A 37 6.23 -4.25 -2.77
CA ASN A 37 7.44 -4.60 -3.50
C ASN A 37 7.47 -3.88 -4.85
N LEU A 38 8.60 -3.25 -5.16
CA LEU A 38 8.83 -2.66 -6.48
C LEU A 38 9.11 -3.79 -7.47
N ARG A 39 8.41 -3.77 -8.61
CA ARG A 39 8.72 -4.67 -9.74
C ARG A 39 9.95 -4.20 -10.49
N ASP A 40 10.04 -2.90 -10.70
CA ASP A 40 11.14 -2.27 -11.41
C ASP A 40 12.26 -1.89 -10.45
N GLU A 41 13.49 -1.86 -10.97
CA GLU A 41 14.63 -1.35 -10.23
C GLU A 41 14.59 0.17 -10.19
N VAL A 42 14.45 0.73 -8.99
CA VAL A 42 14.41 2.17 -8.78
C VAL A 42 15.64 2.58 -8.00
N TYR A 43 16.36 3.55 -8.55
CA TYR A 43 17.51 4.14 -7.92
C TYR A 43 17.18 5.58 -7.52
N VAL A 44 17.67 6.01 -6.36
CA VAL A 44 17.53 7.38 -5.87
C VAL A 44 18.91 7.94 -5.53
N SER A 45 19.07 9.25 -5.74
CA SER A 45 20.23 9.97 -5.24
C SER A 45 20.34 9.80 -3.73
N GLN A 46 21.57 9.86 -3.21
CA GLN A 46 21.80 9.82 -1.78
C GLN A 46 21.13 11.06 -1.15
N PRO A 47 20.25 10.87 -0.15
CA PRO A 47 19.62 12.00 0.52
C PRO A 47 20.63 12.74 1.39
N ASP A 48 20.43 14.04 1.54
CA ASP A 48 21.27 14.88 2.39
C ASP A 48 21.34 14.30 3.81
N GLY A 49 22.55 14.13 4.33
CA GLY A 49 22.81 13.51 5.64
C GLY A 49 22.97 11.99 5.65
N PHE A 50 22.77 11.33 4.50
CA PHE A 50 23.05 9.89 4.30
C PHE A 50 24.05 9.64 3.17
N VAL A 51 24.79 10.67 2.75
CA VAL A 51 25.81 10.51 1.71
C VAL A 51 26.98 9.70 2.28
N ASP A 52 27.33 8.63 1.58
CA ASP A 52 28.54 7.84 1.82
C ASP A 52 29.77 8.69 1.43
N SER A 53 30.63 8.98 2.41
CA SER A 53 31.85 9.77 2.19
C SER A 53 32.86 9.07 1.28
N ASP A 54 32.89 7.74 1.31
CA ASP A 54 33.82 6.94 0.52
C ASP A 54 33.30 6.77 -0.92
N ASN A 55 31.98 6.86 -1.10
CA ASN A 55 31.32 6.69 -2.39
C ASN A 55 30.30 7.81 -2.68
N PRO A 56 30.73 9.08 -2.83
CA PRO A 56 29.82 10.21 -2.95
C PRO A 56 28.96 10.18 -4.22
N ASN A 57 29.42 9.49 -5.28
CA ASN A 57 28.72 9.39 -6.56
C ASN A 57 27.77 8.19 -6.65
N HIS A 58 27.64 7.38 -5.59
CA HIS A 58 26.73 6.25 -5.61
C HIS A 58 25.27 6.68 -5.52
N VAL A 59 24.39 5.76 -5.88
CA VAL A 59 22.93 5.88 -5.78
C VAL A 59 22.39 4.71 -4.98
N TYR A 60 21.30 4.93 -4.24
CA TYR A 60 20.65 3.88 -3.47
C TYR A 60 19.60 3.15 -4.29
N LYS A 61 19.66 1.82 -4.29
CA LYS A 61 18.61 0.97 -4.85
C LYS A 61 17.48 0.80 -3.85
N LEU A 62 16.26 1.16 -4.25
CA LEU A 62 15.08 0.99 -3.41
C LEU A 62 14.60 -0.47 -3.45
N LYS A 63 14.55 -1.09 -2.28
CA LYS A 63 13.97 -2.44 -2.11
C LYS A 63 12.44 -2.41 -1.93
N LYS A 64 11.90 -1.28 -1.45
CA LYS A 64 10.49 -1.07 -1.14
C LYS A 64 9.99 0.19 -1.79
N ALA A 65 8.69 0.24 -2.06
CA ALA A 65 8.10 1.42 -2.68
C ALA A 65 8.10 2.60 -1.68
N LEU A 66 8.81 3.67 -2.03
CA LEU A 66 8.78 4.91 -1.27
C LEU A 66 7.61 5.79 -1.70
N TYR A 67 7.21 6.67 -0.80
CA TYR A 67 6.26 7.75 -1.12
C TYR A 67 6.77 8.57 -2.31
N ARG A 68 5.84 9.12 -3.10
CA ARG A 68 6.09 9.90 -4.35
C ARG A 68 6.57 9.09 -5.56
N LEU A 69 6.89 7.81 -5.42
CA LEU A 69 7.07 6.97 -6.61
C LEU A 69 5.72 6.79 -7.31
N LYS A 70 5.68 7.04 -8.62
CA LYS A 70 4.46 6.89 -9.44
C LYS A 70 3.91 5.46 -9.38
N GLN A 71 4.78 4.49 -9.21
CA GLN A 71 4.50 3.06 -9.10
C GLN A 71 4.17 2.58 -7.68
N ALA A 72 4.38 3.40 -6.64
CA ALA A 72 4.10 2.99 -5.26
C ALA A 72 2.63 2.60 -5.00
N PRO A 73 1.63 3.36 -5.50
CA PRO A 73 0.23 2.95 -5.38
C PRO A 73 -0.06 1.60 -6.02
N ARG A 74 0.55 1.32 -7.18
CA ARG A 74 0.37 0.06 -7.89
C ARG A 74 1.02 -1.11 -7.14
N ALA A 75 2.26 -0.92 -6.69
CA ALA A 75 2.99 -1.91 -5.90
C ALA A 75 2.24 -2.29 -4.61
N TRP A 76 1.64 -1.29 -3.95
CA TRP A 76 0.78 -1.52 -2.79
C TRP A 76 -0.50 -2.29 -3.15
N TYR A 77 -1.22 -1.86 -4.19
CA TYR A 77 -2.44 -2.55 -4.62
C TYR A 77 -2.19 -4.01 -4.98
N ASP A 78 -1.11 -4.30 -5.72
CA ASP A 78 -0.78 -5.68 -6.09
C ASP A 78 -0.46 -6.53 -4.85
N MET A 79 0.29 -6.00 -3.87
CA MET A 79 0.57 -6.68 -2.60
C MET A 79 -0.71 -6.94 -1.79
N LEU A 80 -1.54 -5.90 -1.59
CA LEU A 80 -2.81 -6.00 -0.88
C LEU A 80 -3.75 -6.99 -1.56
N SER A 81 -3.86 -6.92 -2.89
CA SER A 81 -4.69 -7.82 -3.68
C SER A 81 -4.24 -9.26 -3.48
N SER A 82 -2.95 -9.56 -3.56
CA SER A 82 -2.44 -10.91 -3.34
C SER A 82 -2.71 -11.39 -1.92
N PHE A 83 -2.55 -10.51 -0.92
CA PHE A 83 -2.88 -10.84 0.47
C PHE A 83 -4.36 -11.17 0.65
N LEU A 84 -5.28 -10.31 0.17
CA LEU A 84 -6.72 -10.56 0.30
C LEU A 84 -7.16 -11.84 -0.42
N LEU A 85 -6.64 -12.10 -1.62
CA LEU A 85 -6.89 -13.35 -2.34
C LEU A 85 -6.43 -14.58 -1.55
N SER A 86 -5.32 -14.49 -0.80
CA SER A 86 -4.85 -15.57 0.08
C SER A 86 -5.74 -15.79 1.31
N GLN A 87 -6.59 -14.81 1.65
CA GLN A 87 -7.52 -14.85 2.79
C GLN A 87 -8.95 -15.16 2.35
N ASP A 88 -9.12 -15.88 1.24
CA ASP A 88 -10.39 -16.30 0.64
C ASP A 88 -11.30 -15.15 0.17
N PHE A 89 -10.76 -13.96 -0.05
CA PHE A 89 -11.49 -12.92 -0.78
C PHE A 89 -11.43 -13.19 -2.28
N SER A 90 -12.50 -12.83 -2.98
CA SER A 90 -12.54 -12.76 -4.43
C SER A 90 -12.67 -11.30 -4.88
N LYS A 91 -12.21 -11.00 -6.10
CA LYS A 91 -12.41 -9.69 -6.70
C LYS A 91 -13.85 -9.54 -7.19
N GLY A 92 -14.41 -8.35 -7.05
CA GLY A 92 -15.70 -7.99 -7.63
C GLY A 92 -15.69 -8.19 -9.15
N SER A 93 -16.80 -8.70 -9.69
CA SER A 93 -16.93 -8.91 -11.14
C SER A 93 -17.05 -7.61 -11.93
N VAL A 94 -17.60 -6.56 -11.33
CA VAL A 94 -17.83 -5.25 -11.96
C VAL A 94 -16.69 -4.30 -11.63
N ASP A 95 -16.21 -4.33 -10.39
CA ASP A 95 -15.10 -3.52 -9.91
C ASP A 95 -14.00 -4.43 -9.31
N PRO A 96 -12.82 -4.52 -9.96
CA PRO A 96 -11.73 -5.34 -9.47
C PRO A 96 -11.03 -4.77 -8.22
N THR A 97 -11.34 -3.54 -7.83
CA THR A 97 -10.84 -2.91 -6.60
C THR A 97 -11.67 -3.27 -5.37
N LEU A 98 -12.89 -3.76 -5.57
CA LEU A 98 -13.75 -4.30 -4.51
C LEU A 98 -13.40 -5.76 -4.23
N PHE A 99 -13.16 -6.10 -2.98
CA PHE A 99 -12.92 -7.48 -2.55
C PHE A 99 -14.09 -8.00 -1.73
N ILE A 100 -14.51 -9.23 -2.03
CA ILE A 100 -15.71 -9.83 -1.45
C ILE A 100 -15.33 -11.17 -0.84
N ARG A 101 -15.68 -11.38 0.42
CA ARG A 101 -15.62 -12.70 1.06
C ARG A 101 -16.99 -13.05 1.62
N ARG A 102 -17.51 -14.20 1.21
CA ARG A 102 -18.80 -14.73 1.67
C ARG A 102 -18.56 -15.94 2.54
N ASN A 103 -18.95 -15.83 3.80
CA ASN A 103 -19.11 -16.96 4.71
C ASN A 103 -20.61 -17.27 4.84
N SER A 104 -20.96 -18.43 5.41
CA SER A 104 -22.34 -18.95 5.45
C SER A 104 -23.40 -17.94 5.92
N ASN A 105 -23.03 -17.03 6.84
CA ASN A 105 -23.94 -16.04 7.39
C ASN A 105 -23.47 -14.58 7.25
N ASP A 106 -22.25 -14.33 6.76
CA ASP A 106 -21.62 -13.01 6.74
C ASP A 106 -21.04 -12.69 5.36
N LEU A 107 -21.20 -11.42 4.97
CA LEU A 107 -20.60 -10.83 3.78
C LEU A 107 -19.63 -9.74 4.22
N LEU A 108 -18.35 -9.94 3.90
CA LEU A 108 -17.29 -8.98 4.10
C LEU A 108 -16.95 -8.33 2.76
N LEU A 109 -16.90 -7.01 2.76
CA LEU A 109 -16.48 -6.19 1.63
C LEU A 109 -15.25 -5.39 2.07
N VAL A 110 -14.23 -5.31 1.22
CA VAL A 110 -13.00 -4.52 1.42
C VAL A 110 -12.75 -3.63 0.21
#